data_AF-A0A645GPY9-F1
#
_entry.id   AF-A0A645GPY9-F1
#
_cell.length_a   1.000
_cell.length_b   1.000
_cell.length_c   1.000
_cell.angle_alpha   90.00
_cell.angle_beta   90.00
_cell.angle_gamma   90.00
#
_symmetry.space_group_name_H-M   'P 1'
#
loop_
_entity.id
_entity.type
_entity.pdbx_description
1 polymer ?
#
loop_
_entity_poly.entity_id
_entity_poly.type
_entity_poly.pdbx_seq_one_letter_code
_entity_poly.pdbx_strand_id
1 'polypeptide(L)'
;MLRTETVSSECLELLNFIMKSEVFSDFILVGGTALALQLGHRNSIDLDLFGKVTIEPDAFIEELKQFGKVQTIQKSKNVLILSVNKS
;
A
#
# COMPACT_ATOMS: atom_id res chain seq x y z
N MET A 1 -14.87 13.51 3.72
CA MET A 1 -14.06 13.40 2.49
C MET A 1 -12.61 13.21 2.89
N LEU A 2 -11.85 12.36 2.21
CA LEU A 2 -10.42 12.14 2.53
C LEU A 2 -9.58 13.36 2.12
N ARG A 3 -8.48 13.58 2.84
CA ARG A 3 -7.48 14.63 2.67
C ARG A 3 -6.36 14.15 1.74
N THR A 4 -6.68 13.95 0.47
CA THR A 4 -5.72 13.40 -0.50
C THR A 4 -4.52 14.30 -0.74
N GLU A 5 -4.58 15.57 -0.36
CA GLU A 5 -3.46 16.51 -0.36
C GLU A 5 -2.30 16.10 0.56
N THR A 6 -2.52 15.17 1.51
CA THR A 6 -1.47 14.69 2.42
C THR A 6 -0.56 13.61 1.85
N VAL A 7 -0.86 13.09 0.67
CA VAL A 7 -0.06 12.05 0.00
C VAL A 7 0.33 12.53 -1.38
N SER A 8 1.45 12.05 -1.92
CA SER A 8 1.82 12.37 -3.30
C SER A 8 0.82 11.72 -4.27
N SER A 9 0.74 12.28 -5.48
CA SER A 9 -0.12 11.73 -6.55
C SER A 9 0.23 10.27 -6.84
N GLU A 10 1.51 9.92 -6.84
CA GLU A 10 2.00 8.56 -7.08
C GLU A 10 1.59 7.61 -5.96
N CYS A 11 1.69 8.03 -4.70
CA CYS A 11 1.25 7.26 -3.55
C CYS A 11 -0.27 7.04 -3.57
N LEU A 12 -1.04 8.07 -3.94
CA LEU A 12 -2.49 7.99 -4.08
C LEU A 12 -2.92 7.05 -5.21
N GLU A 13 -2.23 7.08 -6.35
CA GLU A 13 -2.46 6.16 -7.45
C GLU A 13 -2.18 4.71 -7.05
N LEU A 14 -1.06 4.45 -6.37
CA LEU A 14 -0.72 3.13 -5.85
C LEU A 14 -1.77 2.65 -4.84
N LEU A 15 -2.17 3.52 -3.90
CA LEU A 15 -3.21 3.19 -2.92
C LEU A 15 -4.53 2.83 -3.63
N ASN A 16 -4.96 3.62 -4.62
CA ASN A 16 -6.16 3.32 -5.39
C ASN A 16 -6.05 2.03 -6.19
N PHE A 17 -4.87 1.70 -6.71
CA PHE A 17 -4.61 0.44 -7.39
C PHE A 17 -4.76 -0.75 -6.43
N ILE A 18 -4.09 -0.69 -5.28
CA ILE A 18 -4.14 -1.74 -4.24
C ILE A 18 -5.58 -1.93 -3.74
N MET A 19 -6.29 -0.86 -3.40
CA MET A 19 -7.66 -0.95 -2.84
C MET A 19 -8.70 -1.48 -3.84
N LYS A 20 -8.38 -1.52 -5.15
CA LYS A 20 -9.24 -2.11 -6.19
C LYS A 20 -8.90 -3.56 -6.51
N SER A 21 -7.75 -4.04 -6.05
CA SER A 21 -7.28 -5.39 -6.35
C SER A 21 -7.90 -6.41 -5.39
N GLU A 22 -8.42 -7.50 -5.95
CA GLU A 22 -8.97 -8.61 -5.16
C GLU A 22 -7.90 -9.26 -4.27
N VAL A 23 -6.64 -9.23 -4.71
CA VAL A 23 -5.48 -9.77 -3.98
C VAL A 23 -5.31 -9.10 -2.61
N PHE A 24 -5.69 -7.83 -2.49
CA PHE A 24 -5.57 -7.03 -1.27
C PHE A 24 -6.91 -6.81 -0.55
N SER A 25 -7.99 -7.49 -0.96
CA SER A 25 -9.35 -7.26 -0.46
C SER A 25 -9.52 -7.47 1.06
N ASP A 26 -8.74 -8.36 1.65
CA ASP A 26 -8.72 -8.65 3.10
C ASP A 26 -7.75 -7.77 3.90
N PHE A 27 -7.10 -6.80 3.25
CA PHE A 27 -6.17 -5.86 3.88
C PHE A 27 -6.78 -4.46 3.97
N ILE A 28 -6.52 -3.80 5.09
CA ILE A 28 -6.94 -2.43 5.35
C ILE A 28 -5.73 -1.50 5.50
N LEU A 29 -5.87 -0.27 5.00
CA LEU A 29 -4.89 0.79 5.24
C LEU A 29 -4.93 1.20 6.70
N VAL A 30 -3.78 1.18 7.36
CA VAL A 30 -3.62 1.53 8.78
C VAL A 30 -2.50 2.55 8.96
N GLY A 31 -2.13 2.80 10.21
CA GLY A 31 -0.97 3.59 10.56
C GLY A 31 -1.12 5.09 10.28
N GLY A 32 0.03 5.75 10.12
CA GLY A 32 0.10 7.20 9.98
C GLY A 32 -0.58 7.73 8.72
N THR A 33 -0.58 6.94 7.65
CA THR A 33 -1.14 7.35 6.36
C THR A 33 -2.66 7.32 6.36
N ALA A 34 -3.28 6.31 6.97
CA ALA A 34 -4.72 6.30 7.18
C ALA A 34 -5.18 7.53 7.99
N LEU A 35 -4.44 7.87 9.06
CA LEU A 35 -4.76 9.03 9.89
C LEU A 35 -4.50 10.37 9.17
N ALA A 36 -3.46 10.44 8.33
CA ALA A 36 -3.18 11.61 7.50
C ALA A 36 -4.34 11.87 6.51
N LEU A 37 -4.82 10.83 5.82
CA LEU A 37 -5.96 10.93 4.91
C LEU A 37 -7.27 11.30 5.62
N GLN A 38 -7.44 10.94 6.89
CA GLN A 38 -8.64 11.31 7.65
C GLN A 38 -8.58 12.74 8.20
N LEU A 39 -7.45 13.14 8.79
CA LEU A 39 -7.34 14.41 9.54
C LEU A 39 -6.66 15.54 8.76
N GLY A 40 -5.86 15.24 7.74
CA GLY A 40 -5.09 16.26 7.02
C GLY A 40 -3.91 16.81 7.82
N HIS A 41 -3.49 16.12 8.88
CA HIS A 41 -2.62 16.69 9.93
C HIS A 41 -1.13 16.78 9.55
N ARG A 42 -0.70 16.02 8.53
CA ARG A 42 0.68 16.02 8.00
C ARG A 42 0.73 15.32 6.65
N ASN A 43 1.83 15.49 5.93
CA ASN A 43 2.13 14.67 4.76
C ASN A 43 2.62 13.27 5.17
N SER A 44 2.24 12.25 4.41
CA SER A 44 2.63 10.86 4.60
C SER A 44 3.08 10.26 3.27
N ILE A 45 4.04 9.33 3.33
CA ILE A 45 4.71 8.78 2.13
C ILE A 45 4.63 7.26 2.05
N ASP A 46 4.34 6.58 3.15
CA ASP A 46 4.34 5.11 3.24
C ASP A 46 2.91 4.54 3.22
N LEU A 47 2.74 3.28 2.81
CA LEU A 47 1.47 2.56 2.90
C LEU A 47 1.61 1.35 3.82
N ASP A 48 0.88 1.36 4.93
CA ASP A 48 0.82 0.24 5.86
C ASP A 48 -0.51 -0.51 5.70
N LEU A 49 -0.43 -1.80 5.39
CA LEU A 49 -1.60 -2.65 5.15
C LEU A 49 -1.63 -3.81 6.14
N PHE A 50 -2.76 -3.97 6.84
CA PHE A 50 -2.94 -5.04 7.82
C PHE A 50 -4.16 -5.88 7.42
N GLY A 51 -4.03 -7.20 7.47
CA GLY A 51 -5.11 -8.14 7.17
C GLY A 51 -5.13 -9.29 8.18
N LYS A 52 -6.27 -9.94 8.33
CA LYS A 52 -6.42 -11.17 9.15
C LYS A 52 -6.26 -12.43 8.31
N VAL A 53 -5.35 -12.38 7.34
CA VAL A 53 -5.09 -13.46 6.38
C VAL A 53 -3.59 -13.70 6.26
N THR A 54 -3.22 -14.86 5.72
CA THR A 54 -1.82 -15.15 5.40
C THR A 54 -1.36 -14.23 4.26
N ILE A 55 -0.13 -13.74 4.37
CA ILE A 55 0.51 -13.00 3.28
C ILE A 55 0.93 -14.00 2.22
N GLU A 56 0.51 -13.77 0.98
CA GLU A 56 0.91 -14.52 -0.21
C GLU A 56 1.88 -13.65 -1.04
N PRO A 57 3.19 -13.65 -0.75
CA PRO A 57 4.09 -12.62 -1.27
C PRO A 57 4.21 -12.64 -2.78
N ASP A 58 4.15 -13.82 -3.38
CA ASP A 58 4.31 -13.98 -4.82
C ASP A 58 3.10 -13.41 -5.56
N ALA A 59 1.88 -13.62 -5.04
CA ALA A 59 0.66 -12.98 -5.58
C ALA A 59 0.73 -11.45 -5.45
N PHE A 60 1.20 -10.93 -4.31
CA PHE A 60 1.29 -9.48 -4.09
C PHE A 60 2.31 -8.84 -5.03
N ILE A 61 3.45 -9.50 -5.23
CA ILE A 61 4.51 -9.02 -6.14
C ILE A 61 4.02 -9.04 -7.59
N GLU A 62 3.38 -10.11 -8.05
CA GLU A 62 2.85 -10.18 -9.42
C GLU A 62 1.77 -9.13 -9.68
N GLU A 63 0.90 -8.87 -8.70
CA GLU A 63 -0.10 -7.81 -8.81
C GLU A 63 0.56 -6.41 -8.87
N LEU A 64 1.49 -6.12 -7.96
CA LEU A 64 2.16 -4.82 -7.89
C LEU A 64 3.09 -4.57 -9.10
N LYS A 65 3.58 -5.62 -9.76
CA LYS A 65 4.34 -5.51 -11.02
C LYS A 65 3.52 -4.90 -12.16
N GLN A 66 2.19 -5.02 -12.13
CA GLN A 66 1.31 -4.37 -13.11
C GLN A 66 1.30 -2.85 -12.93
N PHE A 67 1.58 -2.35 -11.73
CA PHE A 67 1.68 -0.92 -11.44
C PHE A 67 3.06 -0.36 -11.75
N GLY A 68 4.14 -1.10 -11.47
CA GLY A 68 5.51 -0.63 -11.69
C GLY A 68 6.60 -1.60 -11.27
N LYS A 69 7.83 -1.10 -11.12
CA LYS A 69 8.98 -1.90 -10.69
C LYS A 69 8.90 -2.17 -9.19
N VAL A 70 8.72 -3.45 -8.84
CA VAL A 70 8.68 -3.93 -7.46
C VAL A 70 10.03 -4.48 -7.02
N GLN A 71 10.46 -4.11 -5.81
CA GLN A 71 11.63 -4.67 -5.14
C GLN A 71 11.22 -5.21 -3.76
N THR A 72 11.59 -6.45 -3.46
CA THR A 72 11.36 -7.03 -2.12
C THR A 72 12.50 -6.63 -1.19
N ILE A 73 12.15 -5.97 -0.08
CA ILE A 73 13.13 -5.56 0.94
C ILE A 73 13.19 -6.61 2.05
N GLN A 74 12.02 -7.09 2.50
CA GLN A 74 11.94 -8.10 3.55
C GLN A 74 10.75 -9.03 3.31
N LYS A 75 10.96 -10.33 3.49
CA LYS A 75 9.92 -11.38 3.44
C LYS A 75 10.05 -12.25 4.68
N SER A 76 9.01 -12.26 5.51
CA SER A 76 8.87 -13.15 6.67
C SER A 76 7.44 -13.67 6.74
N LYS A 77 7.16 -14.56 7.70
CA LYS A 77 5.83 -15.21 7.80
C LYS A 77 4.66 -14.23 7.87
N ASN A 78 4.81 -13.13 8.62
CA ASN A 78 3.72 -12.18 8.90
C ASN A 78 4.05 -10.75 8.46
N VAL A 79 5.22 -10.52 7.85
CA VAL A 79 5.67 -9.20 7.44
C VAL A 79 6.25 -9.30 6.05
N LEU A 80 5.74 -8.47 5.15
CA LEU A 80 6.26 -8.26 3.80
C LEU A 80 6.51 -6.76 3.60
N ILE A 81 7.74 -6.41 3.25
CA ILE A 81 8.13 -5.03 2.96
C ILE A 81 8.57 -4.97 1.50
N LEU A 82 7.88 -4.14 0.73
CA LEU A 82 8.10 -3.94 -0.70
C LEU A 82 8.38 -2.46 -0.99
N SER A 83 9.25 -2.20 -1.96
CA SER A 83 9.38 -0.90 -2.60
C SER A 83 8.77 -1.00 -4.00
N VAL A 84 7.89 -0.06 -4.34
CA VAL A 84 7.23 0.01 -5.65
C VAL A 84 7.56 1.36 -6.25
N ASN A 85 8.15 1.35 -7.45
CA ASN A 85 8.47 2.56 -8.19
C ASN A 85 7.72 2.53 -9.52
N LYS A 86 6.95 3.58 -9.79
CA LYS A 86 6.29 3.74 -11.09
C LYS A 86 7.37 3.98 -12.15
N SER A 87 7.35 3.16 -13.20
CA SER A 87 8.33 3.16 -14.30
C SER A 87 8.25 4.43 -15.13
#